data_AF-A0A7G9RRE0-F1
#
_entry.id   AF-A0A7G9RRE0-F1
#
_cell.length_a   1.000
_cell.length_b   1.000
_cell.length_c   1.000
_cell.angle_alpha   90.00
_cell.angle_beta   90.00
_cell.angle_gamma   90.00
#
_symmetry.space_group_name_H-M   'P 1'
#
loop_
_entity.id
_entity.type
_entity.pdbx_description
1 polymer ?
#
loop_
_entity_poly.entity_id
_entity_poly.type
_entity_poly.pdbx_seq_one_letter_code
_entity_poly.pdbx_strand_id
1 'polypeptide(L)'
;MLRRHQAIPLLQAAQASPTLAQLSRLTSDSSARLKAIEPLIPPGMRASIQAGPIEGSTWCLLVKGNAAASKLRQLLPSFEAHLRSKGWDVQFIRIKIQARSAG
;
A
#
# COMPACT_ATOMS: atom_id res chain seq x y z
N MET A 1 11.32 24.79 -31.30
CA MET A 1 10.19 24.11 -31.94
C MET A 1 9.96 22.75 -31.28
N LEU A 2 8.81 22.61 -30.60
CA LEU A 2 8.07 21.40 -30.18
C LEU A 2 8.79 20.23 -29.45
N ARG A 3 8.89 20.35 -28.12
CA ARG A 3 8.94 19.19 -27.19
C ARG A 3 7.63 18.40 -27.30
N ARG A 4 7.64 17.30 -28.05
CA ARG A 4 6.52 16.35 -28.11
C ARG A 4 6.67 15.34 -26.97
N HIS A 5 5.86 15.54 -25.94
CA HIS A 5 5.63 14.58 -24.87
C HIS A 5 4.90 13.36 -25.45
N GLN A 6 5.66 12.33 -25.82
CA GLN A 6 5.07 11.02 -26.10
C GLN A 6 4.83 10.33 -24.76
N ALA A 7 3.58 10.34 -24.32
CA ALA A 7 3.11 9.52 -23.22
C ALA A 7 3.29 8.05 -23.62
N ILE A 8 4.37 7.44 -23.15
CA ILE A 8 4.61 6.01 -23.35
C ILE A 8 3.56 5.28 -22.51
N PRO A 9 2.65 4.50 -23.13
CA PRO A 9 1.67 3.74 -22.40
C PRO A 9 2.39 2.70 -21.53
N LEU A 10 2.06 2.72 -20.25
CA LEU A 10 2.63 1.93 -19.15
C LEU A 10 2.62 0.40 -19.40
N LEU A 11 1.94 -0.07 -20.45
CA LEU A 11 1.86 -1.48 -20.83
C LEU A 11 3.13 -2.07 -21.46
N GLN A 12 3.95 -1.27 -22.15
CA GLN A 12 5.07 -1.83 -22.94
C GLN A 12 6.39 -1.97 -22.16
N ALA A 13 6.51 -1.30 -21.00
CA ALA A 13 7.68 -1.41 -20.12
C ALA A 13 7.68 -2.69 -19.26
N ALA A 14 6.65 -3.52 -19.32
CA ALA A 14 6.60 -4.79 -18.58
C ALA A 14 7.49 -5.88 -19.19
N GLN A 15 7.92 -5.74 -20.45
CA GLN A 15 8.69 -6.76 -21.17
C GLN A 15 10.22 -6.59 -21.08
N ALA A 16 10.72 -5.52 -20.44
CA ALA A 16 12.15 -5.20 -20.42
C ALA A 16 12.87 -5.54 -19.10
N SER A 17 12.16 -5.99 -18.05
CA SER A 17 12.83 -6.40 -16.81
C SER A 17 11.96 -7.31 -15.92
N PRO A 18 12.42 -8.52 -15.54
CA PRO A 18 11.71 -9.39 -14.61
C PRO A 18 11.44 -8.73 -13.24
N THR A 19 12.26 -7.72 -12.88
CA THR A 19 12.10 -6.88 -11.68
C THR A 19 10.85 -5.99 -11.75
N LEU A 20 10.51 -5.44 -12.92
CA LEU A 20 9.30 -4.61 -13.11
C LEU A 20 8.01 -5.44 -13.01
N ALA A 21 8.01 -6.65 -13.59
CA ALA A 21 6.90 -7.59 -13.45
C ALA A 21 6.71 -8.04 -11.99
N GLN A 22 7.80 -8.21 -11.24
CA GLN A 22 7.75 -8.50 -9.80
C GLN A 22 7.24 -7.30 -8.98
N LEU A 23 7.70 -6.09 -9.27
CA LEU A 23 7.22 -4.85 -8.61
C LEU A 23 5.73 -4.62 -8.87
N SER A 24 5.25 -4.86 -10.09
CA SER A 24 3.83 -4.76 -10.43
C SER A 24 2.99 -5.74 -9.61
N ARG A 25 3.43 -7.01 -9.52
CA ARG A 25 2.77 -8.02 -8.67
C ARG A 25 2.72 -7.60 -7.20
N LEU A 26 3.83 -7.14 -6.63
CA LEU A 26 3.88 -6.66 -5.24
C LEU A 26 2.95 -5.46 -4.99
N THR A 27 2.85 -4.55 -5.97
CA THR A 27 1.96 -3.39 -5.90
C THR A 27 0.49 -3.81 -5.94
N SER A 28 0.14 -4.74 -6.83
CA SER A 28 -1.21 -5.31 -6.91
C SER A 28 -1.59 -6.08 -5.64
N ASP A 29 -0.68 -6.90 -5.11
CA ASP A 29 -0.88 -7.63 -3.85
C ASP A 29 -1.10 -6.69 -2.68
N SER A 30 -0.27 -5.65 -2.56
CA SER A 30 -0.42 -4.65 -1.51
C SER A 30 -1.78 -3.93 -1.59
N SER A 31 -2.21 -3.59 -2.81
CA SER A 31 -3.52 -2.97 -3.04
C SER A 31 -4.68 -3.92 -2.68
N ALA A 32 -4.54 -5.21 -2.98
CA ALA A 32 -5.53 -6.23 -2.62
C ALA A 32 -5.64 -6.40 -1.10
N ARG A 33 -4.51 -6.41 -0.38
CA ARG A 33 -4.48 -6.42 1.10
C ARG A 33 -5.20 -5.20 1.68
N LEU A 34 -4.97 -4.00 1.14
CA LEU A 34 -5.68 -2.78 1.56
C LEU A 34 -7.19 -2.88 1.37
N LYS A 35 -7.63 -3.33 0.19
CA LYS A 35 -9.05 -3.54 -0.09
C LYS A 35 -9.67 -4.58 0.84
N ALA A 36 -8.91 -5.60 1.24
CA ALA A 36 -9.39 -6.64 2.13
C ALA A 36 -9.65 -6.13 3.57
N ILE A 37 -8.85 -5.16 4.06
CA ILE A 37 -9.00 -4.55 5.39
C ILE A 37 -9.83 -3.26 5.39
N GLU A 38 -10.14 -2.69 4.22
CA GLU A 38 -10.95 -1.48 4.08
C GLU A 38 -12.28 -1.46 4.86
N PRO A 39 -13.02 -2.59 4.99
CA PRO A 39 -14.23 -2.64 5.81
C PRO A 39 -13.97 -2.41 7.31
N LEU A 40 -12.77 -2.72 7.79
CA LEU A 40 -12.35 -2.52 9.18
C LEU A 40 -11.82 -1.10 9.44
N ILE A 41 -11.61 -0.32 8.38
CA ILE A 41 -11.12 1.05 8.45
C ILE A 41 -12.32 2.02 8.59
N PRO A 42 -12.30 2.95 9.56
CA PRO A 42 -13.30 4.00 9.67
C PRO A 42 -13.41 4.84 8.38
N PRO A 43 -14.61 5.13 7.85
CA PRO A 43 -14.80 5.80 6.57
C PRO A 43 -14.01 7.11 6.42
N GLY A 44 -14.02 7.96 7.45
CA GLY A 44 -13.33 9.25 7.45
C GLY A 44 -11.79 9.16 7.40
N MET A 45 -11.22 7.97 7.58
CA MET A 45 -9.77 7.74 7.56
C MET A 45 -9.28 7.06 6.29
N ARG A 46 -10.16 6.50 5.46
CA ARG A 46 -9.78 5.72 4.27
C ARG A 46 -8.89 6.52 3.31
N ALA A 47 -9.20 7.80 3.09
CA ALA A 47 -8.41 8.68 2.22
C ALA A 47 -7.00 9.01 2.76
N SER A 48 -6.76 8.80 4.06
CA SER A 48 -5.47 9.05 4.70
C SER A 48 -4.57 7.82 4.71
N ILE A 49 -5.00 6.68 4.18
CA ILE A 49 -4.26 5.42 4.23
C ILE A 49 -3.94 4.98 2.80
N GLN A 50 -2.70 4.56 2.58
CA GLN A 50 -2.25 4.02 1.31
C GLN A 50 -1.50 2.72 1.52
N ALA A 51 -1.62 1.82 0.55
CA ALA A 51 -0.91 0.54 0.54
C ALA A 51 0.58 0.81 0.33
N GLY A 52 1.43 0.29 1.21
CA GLY A 52 2.89 0.42 1.13
C GLY A 52 3.55 -0.86 0.61
N PRO A 53 4.89 -0.91 0.59
CA PRO A 53 5.61 -2.09 0.13
C PRO A 53 5.36 -3.32 1.02
N ILE A 54 5.54 -4.50 0.44
CA ILE A 54 5.55 -5.79 1.13
C ILE A 54 7.01 -6.27 1.18
N GLU A 55 7.48 -6.57 2.39
CA GLU A 55 8.84 -7.04 2.68
C GLU A 55 8.72 -8.39 3.40
N GLY A 56 8.75 -9.49 2.63
CA GLY A 56 8.49 -10.83 3.16
C GLY A 56 7.09 -10.92 3.79
N SER A 57 7.01 -11.33 5.06
CA SER A 57 5.77 -11.41 5.84
C SER A 57 5.36 -10.08 6.50
N THR A 58 6.10 -9.00 6.23
CA THR A 58 5.80 -7.66 6.75
C THR A 58 5.12 -6.82 5.67
N TRP A 59 4.03 -6.16 6.02
CA TRP A 59 3.34 -5.23 5.13
C TRP A 59 3.37 -3.81 5.69
N CYS A 60 3.75 -2.84 4.87
CA CYS A 60 3.80 -1.44 5.27
C CYS A 60 2.51 -0.72 4.86
N LEU A 61 1.95 0.07 5.77
CA LEU A 61 0.86 1.01 5.52
C LEU A 61 1.40 2.43 5.61
N LEU A 62 1.14 3.22 4.56
CA LEU A 62 1.48 4.63 4.55
C LEU A 62 0.27 5.42 5.05
N VAL A 63 0.48 6.27 6.06
CA VAL A 63 -0.62 7.01 6.70
C VAL A 63 -0.34 8.51 6.72
N LYS A 64 -1.33 9.30 6.33
CA LYS A 64 -1.29 10.77 6.39
C LYS A 64 -1.75 11.22 7.78
N GLY A 65 -0.81 11.74 8.56
CA GLY A 65 -1.05 12.35 9.87
C GLY A 65 -0.97 11.41 11.07
N ASN A 66 -0.59 11.98 12.21
CA ASN A 66 -0.31 11.24 13.46
C ASN A 66 -1.56 10.66 14.11
N ALA A 67 -2.68 11.38 14.09
CA ALA A 67 -3.94 10.92 14.70
C ALA A 67 -4.46 9.65 14.00
N ALA A 68 -4.46 9.66 12.67
CA ALA A 68 -4.83 8.51 11.87
C ALA A 68 -3.89 7.32 12.13
N ALA A 69 -2.58 7.56 12.16
CA ALA A 69 -1.60 6.52 12.46
C ALA A 69 -1.80 5.90 13.85
N SER A 70 -2.07 6.70 14.88
CA SER A 70 -2.34 6.21 16.23
C SER A 70 -3.58 5.31 16.27
N LYS A 71 -4.67 5.72 15.61
CA LYS A 71 -5.88 4.91 15.55
C LYS A 71 -5.68 3.61 14.76
N LEU A 72 -4.90 3.63 13.67
CA LEU A 72 -4.55 2.40 12.95
C LEU A 72 -3.71 1.46 13.80
N ARG A 73 -2.76 1.97 14.60
CA ARG A 73 -1.93 1.13 15.52
C ARG A 73 -2.80 0.29 16.44
N GLN A 74 -3.90 0.87 16.95
CA GLN A 74 -4.87 0.15 17.79
C GLN A 74 -5.62 -0.96 17.03
N LEU A 75 -5.76 -0.84 15.70
CA LEU A 75 -6.47 -1.79 14.85
C LEU A 75 -5.56 -2.82 14.18
N LEU A 76 -4.23 -2.70 14.32
CA LEU A 76 -3.27 -3.60 13.67
C LEU A 76 -3.52 -5.08 13.97
N PRO A 77 -3.75 -5.51 15.23
CA PRO A 77 -3.98 -6.92 15.52
C PRO A 77 -5.19 -7.47 14.77
N SER A 78 -6.25 -6.66 14.64
CA SER A 78 -7.45 -7.03 13.88
C SER A 78 -7.19 -7.12 12.39
N PHE A 79 -6.39 -6.21 11.82
CA PHE A 79 -6.00 -6.26 10.41
C PHE A 79 -5.15 -7.49 10.10
N GLU A 80 -4.14 -7.77 10.94
CA GLU A 80 -3.27 -8.95 10.81
C GLU A 80 -4.07 -10.25 10.91
N ALA A 81 -5.00 -10.35 11.88
CA ALA A 81 -5.85 -11.52 12.02
C ALA A 81 -6.77 -11.71 10.80
N HIS A 82 -7.37 -10.62 10.29
CA HIS A 82 -8.26 -10.66 9.14
C HIS A 82 -7.55 -10.98 7.82
N LEU A 83 -6.32 -10.52 7.64
CA LEU A 83 -5.52 -10.87 6.48
C LEU A 83 -5.12 -12.35 6.52
N ARG A 84 -4.68 -12.84 7.69
CA ARG A 84 -4.36 -14.25 7.90
C ARG A 84 -5.56 -15.16 7.68
N SER A 85 -6.76 -14.79 8.17
CA SER A 85 -7.98 -15.57 7.94
C SER A 85 -8.39 -15.63 6.46
N LYS A 86 -7.98 -14.64 5.66
CA LYS A 86 -8.16 -14.62 4.20
C LYS A 86 -7.03 -15.33 3.43
N GLY A 87 -6.07 -15.95 4.11
CA GLY A 87 -4.97 -16.69 3.49
C GLY A 87 -3.76 -15.86 3.08
N TRP A 88 -3.67 -14.59 3.51
CA TRP A 88 -2.48 -13.78 3.27
C TRP A 88 -1.40 -14.04 4.32
N ASP A 89 -0.16 -14.23 3.88
CA ASP A 89 1.00 -14.29 4.77
C ASP A 89 1.39 -12.87 5.24
N VAL A 90 0.81 -12.47 6.37
CA VAL A 90 1.09 -11.21 7.07
C VAL A 90 1.29 -11.52 8.54
N GLN A 91 2.54 -11.39 9.00
CA GLN A 91 2.90 -11.52 10.42
C GLN A 91 2.91 -10.17 11.12
N PHE A 92 3.37 -9.13 10.43
CA PHE A 92 3.50 -7.79 11.00
C PHE A 92 3.02 -6.73 10.03
N ILE A 93 2.26 -5.75 10.53
CA ILE A 93 1.95 -4.53 9.80
C ILE A 93 2.72 -3.36 10.39
N ARG A 94 3.53 -2.69 9.56
CA ARG A 94 4.26 -1.48 9.94
C ARG A 94 3.52 -0.25 9.44
N ILE A 95 3.47 0.80 10.25
CA ILE A 95 2.87 2.08 9.86
C ILE A 95 3.98 3.10 9.63
N LYS A 96 4.03 3.66 8.42
CA LYS A 96 4.91 4.77 8.07
C LYS A 96 4.07 6.03 7.88
N ILE A 97 4.36 7.04 8.69
CA ILE A 97 3.67 8.32 8.58
C ILE A 97 4.30 9.10 7.43
N GLN A 98 3.49 9.52 6.47
CA GLN A 98 3.93 10.45 5.44
C GLN A 98 4.06 11.82 6.12
N ALA A 99 5.30 12.23 6.38
CA ALA A 99 5.58 13.61 6.71
C ALA A 99 5.08 14.46 5.53
N ARG A 100 4.29 15.49 5.82
CA ARG A 100 3.94 16.49 4.82
C ARG A 100 5.28 17.12 4.43
N SER A 101 5.80 16.81 3.26
CA SER A 101 6.90 17.58 2.68
C SER A 101 6.38 19.01 2.57
N ALA A 102 6.84 19.87 3.48
CA ALA A 102 6.65 21.31 3.34
C ALA A 102 7.38 21.69 2.05
N GLY A 103 6.60 22.03 1.03
CA GLY A 103 7.08 22.77 -0.14
C GLY A 103 7.03 24.25 0.14
#